data_AF-A0A8T5T0E4-F1
#
_entry.id   AF-A0A8T5T0E4-F1
#
_cell.length_a   1.000
_cell.length_b   1.000
_cell.length_c   1.000
_cell.angle_alpha   90.00
_cell.angle_beta   90.00
_cell.angle_gamma   90.00
#
_symmetry.space_group_name_H-M   'P 1'
#
loop_
_entity.id
_entity.type
_entity.pdbx_description
1 polymer ?
#
loop_
_entity_poly.entity_id
_entity_poly.type
_entity_poly.pdbx_seq_one_letter_code
_entity_poly.pdbx_strand_id
1 'polypeptide(L)'
;PASSSNSAQVDDGHLNVMMASALGETNEAARNTIYKNIQGYLARMQFHAPLYHSKSTYAHASNLYNVPYNAMGALRIYPVYRGLYPPFTPTP
;
A
#
# COMPACT_ATOMS: atom_id res chain seq x y z
N PRO A 1 -4.22 -22.98 -13.16
CA PRO A 1 -3.98 -21.61 -12.69
C PRO A 1 -5.21 -20.72 -12.95
N ALA A 2 -6.11 -20.62 -11.98
CA ALA A 2 -7.23 -19.68 -11.99
C ALA A 2 -7.36 -19.08 -10.58
N SER A 3 -6.44 -18.18 -10.25
CA SER A 3 -6.55 -17.37 -9.05
C SER A 3 -7.42 -16.16 -9.38
N SER A 4 -8.37 -15.81 -8.50
CA SER A 4 -9.16 -14.58 -8.63
C SER A 4 -8.29 -13.32 -8.67
N SER A 5 -7.04 -13.41 -8.18
CA SER A 5 -6.08 -12.30 -8.17
C SER A 5 -5.25 -12.16 -9.45
N ASN A 6 -5.35 -13.11 -10.40
CA ASN A 6 -4.73 -13.04 -11.72
C ASN A 6 -5.80 -13.15 -12.82
N SER A 7 -6.64 -12.11 -12.93
CA SER A 7 -7.76 -12.07 -13.87
C SER A 7 -7.33 -12.05 -15.34
N ALA A 8 -6.16 -11.48 -15.64
CA ALA A 8 -5.56 -11.51 -16.97
C ALA A 8 -4.89 -12.85 -17.32
N GLN A 9 -4.91 -13.82 -16.41
CA GLN A 9 -4.33 -15.16 -16.57
C GLN A 9 -2.87 -15.16 -17.07
N VAL A 10 -2.09 -14.17 -16.62
CA VAL A 10 -0.68 -14.02 -17.02
C VAL A 10 0.11 -15.19 -16.45
N ASP A 11 0.76 -15.96 -17.32
CA ASP A 11 1.71 -17.01 -16.97
C ASP A 11 2.96 -16.84 -17.83
N ASP A 12 3.87 -15.96 -17.38
CA ASP A 12 5.10 -15.62 -18.08
C ASP A 12 6.32 -16.10 -17.27
N GLY A 13 7.13 -16.97 -17.89
CA GLY A 13 8.29 -17.58 -17.23
C GLY A 13 9.35 -16.55 -16.79
N HIS A 14 9.55 -15.50 -17.58
CA HIS A 14 10.53 -14.46 -17.25
C HIS A 14 10.09 -13.62 -16.05
N LEU A 15 8.82 -13.23 -16.02
CA LEU A 15 8.18 -12.55 -14.89
C LEU A 15 8.25 -13.40 -13.62
N ASN A 16 7.95 -14.70 -13.71
CA ASN A 16 8.04 -15.63 -12.59
C ASN A 16 9.46 -15.70 -12.01
N VAL A 17 10.50 -15.73 -12.85
CA VAL A 17 11.90 -15.70 -12.41
C VAL A 17 12.22 -14.38 -11.70
N MET A 18 11.84 -13.23 -12.27
CA MET A 18 12.09 -11.93 -11.64
C MET A 18 11.38 -11.81 -10.28
N MET A 19 10.13 -12.27 -10.17
CA MET A 19 9.38 -12.27 -8.90
C MET A 19 10.05 -13.18 -7.87
N ALA A 20 10.52 -14.37 -8.26
CA ALA A 20 11.26 -15.25 -7.37
C ALA A 20 12.58 -14.62 -6.88
N SER A 21 13.31 -13.94 -7.76
CA SER A 21 14.52 -13.18 -7.37
C SER A 21 14.22 -12.08 -6.35
N ALA A 22 13.12 -11.35 -6.52
CA ALA A 22 12.71 -10.30 -5.57
C ALA A 22 12.38 -10.87 -4.17
N LEU A 23 11.76 -12.06 -4.11
CA LEU A 23 11.41 -12.73 -2.85
C LEU A 23 12.64 -13.26 -2.10
N GLY A 24 13.68 -13.69 -2.83
CA GLY A 24 14.93 -14.17 -2.25
C GLY A 24 15.89 -13.05 -1.83
N GLU A 25 15.69 -11.81 -2.29
CA GLU A 25 16.60 -10.70 -2.03
C GLU A 25 16.32 -10.03 -0.67
N THR A 26 17.30 -10.09 0.23
CA THR A 26 17.20 -9.52 1.57
C THR A 26 17.56 -8.03 1.58
N ASN A 27 18.46 -7.60 0.70
CA ASN A 27 18.86 -6.20 0.58
C ASN A 27 17.73 -5.36 -0.03
N GLU A 28 17.27 -4.35 0.71
CA GLU A 28 16.14 -3.52 0.29
C GLU A 28 16.40 -2.75 -1.00
N ALA A 29 17.61 -2.22 -1.19
CA ALA A 29 17.95 -1.44 -2.38
C ALA A 29 18.02 -2.34 -3.64
N ALA A 30 18.61 -3.53 -3.51
CA ALA A 30 18.64 -4.52 -4.58
C ALA A 30 17.22 -5.01 -4.90
N ARG A 31 16.41 -5.35 -3.88
CA ARG A 31 15.02 -5.77 -4.05
C ARG A 31 14.16 -4.70 -4.73
N ASN A 32 14.33 -3.43 -4.36
CA ASN A 32 13.65 -2.31 -4.99
C ASN A 32 14.02 -2.18 -6.48
N THR A 33 15.29 -2.43 -6.83
CA THR A 33 15.74 -2.42 -8.22
C THR A 33 15.06 -3.51 -9.04
N ILE A 34 14.93 -4.72 -8.49
CA ILE A 34 14.19 -5.82 -9.12
C ILE A 34 12.72 -5.46 -9.31
N TYR A 35 12.07 -4.87 -8.31
CA TYR A 35 10.67 -4.44 -8.44
C TYR A 35 10.46 -3.38 -9.52
N LYS A 36 11.39 -2.42 -9.67
CA LYS A 36 11.32 -1.44 -10.77
C LYS A 36 11.44 -2.11 -12.14
N ASN A 37 12.29 -3.11 -12.28
CA ASN A 37 12.42 -3.89 -13.51
C ASN A 37 11.13 -4.66 -13.82
N ILE A 38 10.52 -5.29 -12.82
CA ILE A 38 9.22 -5.96 -12.95
C ILE A 38 8.13 -4.97 -13.40
N GLN A 39 8.03 -3.81 -12.75
CA GLN A 39 7.07 -2.77 -13.11
C GLN A 39 7.28 -2.27 -14.55
N GLY A 40 8.53 -2.06 -14.96
CA GLY A 40 8.87 -1.69 -16.32
C GLY A 40 8.51 -2.76 -17.35
N TYR A 41 8.72 -4.03 -17.02
CA TYR A 41 8.33 -5.16 -17.87
C TYR A 41 6.80 -5.25 -18.03
N LEU A 42 6.05 -5.16 -16.92
CA LEU A 42 4.58 -5.18 -16.95
C LEU A 42 4.01 -4.02 -17.77
N ALA A 43 4.60 -2.82 -17.66
CA ALA A 43 4.18 -1.66 -18.43
C ALA A 43 4.43 -1.83 -19.95
N ARG A 44 5.49 -2.54 -20.35
CA ARG A 44 5.80 -2.82 -21.76
C ARG A 44 4.90 -3.89 -22.36
N MET A 45 4.63 -4.95 -21.60
CA MET A 45 3.82 -6.08 -22.08
C MET A 45 2.32 -5.81 -22.06
N GLN A 46 1.86 -4.81 -21.29
CA GLN A 46 0.47 -4.34 -21.24
C GLN A 46 -0.57 -5.45 -20.97
N PHE A 47 -0.28 -6.38 -20.06
CA PHE A 47 -1.23 -7.41 -19.64
C PHE A 47 -2.51 -6.85 -19.00
N HIS A 48 -2.45 -5.59 -18.53
CA HIS A 48 -3.58 -4.85 -17.98
C HIS A 48 -3.59 -3.44 -18.56
N ALA A 49 -4.78 -2.84 -18.66
CA ALA A 49 -4.94 -1.42 -18.92
C ALA A 49 -5.00 -0.66 -17.58
N PRO A 50 -3.96 0.11 -17.21
CA PRO A 50 -4.01 0.92 -15.99
C PRO A 50 -5.06 2.03 -16.15
N LEU A 51 -5.98 2.13 -15.19
CA LEU A 51 -7.04 3.14 -15.21
C LEU A 51 -6.72 4.31 -14.27
N TYR A 52 -6.78 4.07 -12.97
CA TYR A 52 -6.48 5.07 -11.94
C TYR A 52 -6.13 4.40 -10.61
N HIS A 53 -5.51 5.17 -9.72
CA HIS A 53 -5.36 4.80 -8.31
C HIS A 53 -6.32 5.65 -7.49
N SER A 54 -7.26 5.03 -6.77
CA SER A 54 -8.22 5.76 -5.94
C SER A 54 -7.51 6.49 -4.81
N LYS A 55 -7.90 7.74 -4.55
CA LYS A 55 -7.46 8.46 -3.34
C LYS A 55 -8.30 7.98 -2.16
N SER A 56 -7.64 7.64 -1.05
CA SER A 56 -8.33 7.41 0.20
C SER A 56 -8.80 8.74 0.79
N THR A 57 -10.12 8.92 0.87
CA THR A 57 -10.75 10.10 1.48
C THR A 57 -11.33 9.71 2.82
N TYR A 58 -11.08 10.53 3.84
CA TYR A 58 -11.56 10.28 5.19
C TYR A 58 -12.33 11.48 5.72
N ALA A 59 -13.41 11.21 6.45
CA ALA A 59 -14.16 12.19 7.20
C ALA A 59 -14.28 11.70 8.64
N HIS A 60 -14.07 12.58 9.61
CA HIS A 60 -14.29 12.29 11.02
C HIS A 60 -14.90 13.51 11.74
N ALA A 61 -15.47 13.29 12.91
CA ALA A 61 -16.00 14.37 13.74
C ALA A 61 -14.87 15.31 14.18
N SER A 62 -15.09 16.63 14.13
CA SER A 62 -14.09 17.67 14.41
C SER A 62 -13.47 17.62 15.81
N ASN A 63 -14.10 16.91 16.74
CA ASN A 63 -13.62 16.70 18.10
C ASN A 63 -12.80 15.41 18.28
N LEU A 64 -12.45 14.73 17.19
CA LEU A 64 -11.56 13.57 17.19
C LEU A 64 -10.13 13.98 16.88
N TYR A 65 -9.20 13.48 17.69
CA TYR A 65 -7.77 13.76 17.60
C TYR A 65 -6.97 12.47 17.39
N ASN A 66 -5.78 12.59 16.80
CA ASN A 66 -4.86 11.49 16.51
C ASN A 66 -5.47 10.35 15.65
N VAL A 67 -6.34 10.69 14.70
CA VAL A 67 -6.93 9.70 13.76
C VAL A 67 -5.84 9.17 12.82
N PRO A 68 -5.44 7.88 12.91
CA PRO A 68 -4.32 7.35 12.15
C PRO A 68 -4.78 6.90 10.75
N TYR A 69 -4.84 7.86 9.82
CA TYR A 69 -5.04 7.56 8.42
C TYR A 69 -3.83 6.81 7.84
N ASN A 70 -4.06 5.70 7.15
CA ASN A 70 -2.98 4.94 6.51
C ASN A 70 -3.31 4.54 5.07
N ALA A 71 -2.25 4.35 4.29
CA ALA A 71 -2.33 3.99 2.88
C ALA A 71 -3.02 2.64 2.62
N MET A 72 -3.14 1.77 3.63
CA MET A 72 -3.85 0.49 3.50
C MET A 72 -5.37 0.63 3.63
N GLY A 73 -5.88 1.83 3.91
CA GLY A 73 -7.33 2.06 4.12
C GLY A 73 -7.88 1.45 5.41
N ALA A 74 -7.04 0.85 6.25
CA ALA A 74 -7.47 0.23 7.49
C ALA A 74 -7.70 1.30 8.57
N LEU A 75 -8.80 1.24 9.32
CA LEU A 75 -8.96 2.09 10.50
C LEU A 75 -8.23 1.45 11.68
N ARG A 76 -7.27 2.17 12.27
CA ARG A 76 -6.72 1.82 13.60
C ARG A 76 -7.38 2.72 14.64
N ILE A 77 -8.05 2.12 15.61
CA ILE A 77 -8.82 2.87 16.63
C ILE A 77 -7.90 3.45 17.71
N TYR A 78 -6.74 2.83 17.97
CA TYR A 78 -5.75 3.37 18.89
C TYR A 78 -4.67 4.16 18.13
N PRO A 79 -4.28 5.38 18.55
CA PRO A 79 -4.71 6.12 19.75
C PRO A 79 -5.68 7.28 19.41
N VAL A 80 -6.91 6.99 18.96
CA VAL A 80 -7.92 8.03 18.68
C VAL A 80 -8.62 8.46 19.97
N TYR A 81 -8.72 9.77 20.20
CA TYR A 81 -9.38 10.34 21.38
C TYR A 81 -10.44 11.37 20.99
N ARG A 82 -11.41 11.60 21.88
CA ARG A 82 -12.48 12.60 21.74
C ARG A 82 -12.40 13.62 22.88
N GLY A 83 -12.39 14.93 22.58
CA GLY A 83 -12.46 15.99 23.61
C GLY A 83 -11.28 16.98 23.64
N LEU A 84 -11.13 17.74 24.73
CA LEU A 84 -10.08 18.76 24.88
C LEU A 84 -8.71 18.11 25.13
N TYR A 85 -7.91 17.94 24.07
CA TYR A 85 -6.48 17.66 24.17
C TYR A 85 -5.66 18.90 23.75
N PRO A 86 -4.58 19.28 24.46
CA PRO A 86 -4.05 18.60 25.65
C PRO A 86 -5.01 18.69 26.85
N PRO A 87 -4.95 17.73 27.79
CA PRO A 87 -5.67 17.87 29.05
C PRO A 87 -5.32 19.22 29.66
N PHE A 88 -6.33 19.95 30.10
CA PHE A 88 -6.18 21.20 30.82
C PHE A 88 -5.18 20.99 31.97
N THR A 89 -3.97 21.53 31.87
CA THR A 89 -3.06 21.63 33.01
C THR A 89 -3.46 22.88 33.78
N PRO A 90 -4.05 22.77 34.99
CA PRO A 90 -4.27 23.95 35.81
C PRO A 90 -2.90 24.57 36.12
N THR A 91 -2.67 25.82 35.71
CA THR A 91 -1.52 26.60 36.16
C THR A 91 -1.70 26.91 37.65
N PRO A 92 -0.63 26.85 38.47
CA PRO A 92 -0.68 27.24 39.88
C PRO A 92 -1.04 28.72 40.06
#